data_AF-A0ABD0M1I8-F1
#
_entry.id   AF-A0ABD0M1I8-F1
#
_cell.length_a   1.000
_cell.length_b   1.000
_cell.length_c   1.000
_cell.angle_alpha   90.00
_cell.angle_beta   90.00
_cell.angle_gamma   90.00
#
_symmetry.space_group_name_H-M   'P 1'
#
loop_
_entity.id
_entity.type
_entity.pdbx_description
1 polymer ?
#
loop_
_entity_poly.entity_id
_entity_poly.type
_entity_poly.pdbx_seq_one_letter_code
_entity_poly.pdbx_strand_id
1 'polypeptide(L)'
;MDGETSSTSLEVSQESLEQGVFRLETQMSLDPEALARVLVLYTGGTIGMVNKNGAYEPEPHCMVSKLRSLPIFHNEEFIKKNLPCAEQQRFLALPRLQMAGN
;
A
#
# COMPACT_ATOMS: atom_id res chain seq x y z
N MET A 1 -56.32 12.40 28.04
CA MET A 1 -56.17 13.76 27.50
C MET A 1 -55.08 14.40 28.31
N ASP A 2 -53.85 14.58 27.86
CA ASP A 2 -53.18 14.59 26.55
C ASP A 2 -51.70 14.32 26.90
N GLY A 3 -50.79 13.81 26.09
CA GLY A 3 -50.67 13.59 24.66
C GLY A 3 -49.19 13.24 24.48
N GLU A 4 -48.89 12.13 23.80
CA GLU A 4 -47.53 11.76 23.44
C GLU A 4 -46.98 12.80 22.45
N THR A 5 -45.89 13.48 22.80
CA THR A 5 -45.07 14.19 21.81
C THR A 5 -43.77 13.44 21.64
N SER A 6 -43.79 12.56 20.63
CA SER A 6 -42.61 12.04 19.95
C SER A 6 -41.81 13.21 19.38
N SER A 7 -40.60 13.42 19.90
CA SER A 7 -39.57 14.24 19.27
C SER A 7 -38.32 13.38 19.11
N THR A 8 -38.32 12.61 18.02
CA THR A 8 -37.14 11.96 17.45
C THR A 8 -36.20 13.03 16.90
N SER A 9 -35.00 13.16 17.45
CA SER A 9 -33.90 13.90 16.79
C SER A 9 -32.53 13.45 17.29
N LEU A 10 -31.86 12.72 16.39
CA LEU A 10 -30.40 12.74 16.14
C LEU A 10 -29.46 12.16 17.19
N GLU A 11 -29.60 10.85 17.46
CA GLU A 11 -28.46 10.03 17.88
C GLU A 11 -27.74 9.49 16.64
N VAL A 12 -27.00 10.35 15.96
CA VAL A 12 -26.04 9.92 14.94
C VAL A 12 -24.73 9.57 15.64
N SER A 13 -24.43 8.27 15.64
CA SER A 13 -23.36 7.59 16.36
C SER A 13 -21.98 8.17 16.08
N GLN A 14 -21.42 8.90 17.05
CA GLN A 14 -19.98 9.23 17.11
C GLN A 14 -19.11 7.96 17.28
N GLU A 15 -19.69 6.84 17.69
CA GLU A 15 -19.01 5.56 17.91
C GLU A 15 -18.42 4.94 16.62
N SER A 16 -18.91 5.36 15.44
CA SER A 16 -18.50 4.77 14.17
C SER A 16 -17.20 5.35 13.59
N LEU A 17 -16.68 6.47 14.10
CA LEU A 17 -15.46 7.11 13.57
C LEU A 17 -14.19 6.69 14.31
N GLU A 18 -14.29 6.34 15.60
CA GLU A 18 -13.14 5.88 16.37
C GLU A 18 -12.78 4.41 16.10
N GLN A 19 -13.76 3.60 15.68
CA GLN A 19 -13.52 2.21 15.26
C GLN A 19 -12.83 2.10 13.88
N GLY A 20 -12.74 3.21 13.13
CA GLY A 20 -12.15 3.25 11.78
C GLY A 20 -10.63 3.37 11.76
N VAL A 21 -9.99 3.72 12.89
CA VAL A 21 -8.53 3.74 13.00
C VAL A 21 -8.07 2.41 13.59
N PHE A 22 -8.32 1.32 12.87
CA PHE A 22 -7.66 0.05 13.16
C PHE A 22 -6.16 0.28 12.97
N ARG A 23 -5.45 0.49 14.08
CA ARG A 23 -4.00 0.50 14.13
C ARG A 23 -3.58 -0.87 13.59
N LEU A 24 -3.12 -0.92 12.34
CA LEU A 24 -2.40 -2.07 11.81
C LEU A 24 -1.08 -2.17 12.58
N GLU A 25 -1.17 -2.65 13.81
CA GLU A 25 -0.03 -3.26 14.47
C GLU A 25 0.19 -4.57 13.74
N THR A 26 1.09 -4.53 12.75
CA THR A 26 1.60 -5.73 12.11
C THR A 26 2.20 -6.59 13.23
N GLN A 27 1.45 -7.57 13.73
CA GLN A 27 2.04 -8.71 14.42
C GLN A 27 2.84 -9.48 13.38
N MET A 28 4.07 -9.01 13.13
CA MET A 28 5.04 -9.80 12.38
C MET A 28 5.28 -11.05 13.20
N SER A 29 4.97 -12.21 12.63
CA SER A 29 5.53 -13.47 13.11
C SER A 29 7.04 -13.27 13.18
N LEU A 30 7.66 -13.57 14.32
CA LEU A 30 9.10 -13.45 14.56
C LEU A 30 9.97 -14.39 13.69
N ASP A 31 9.40 -14.91 12.60
CA ASP A 31 10.15 -15.66 11.59
C ASP A 31 10.86 -14.65 10.67
N PRO A 32 12.20 -14.54 10.74
CA PRO A 32 12.99 -13.64 9.89
C PRO A 32 12.89 -13.97 8.39
N GLU A 33 12.31 -15.12 8.03
CA GLU A 33 12.05 -15.54 6.67
C GLU A 33 10.58 -15.38 6.25
N ALA A 34 9.69 -14.90 7.14
CA ALA A 34 8.29 -14.68 6.81
C ALA A 34 8.13 -13.54 5.79
N LEU A 35 7.35 -13.83 4.75
CA LEU A 35 7.00 -12.85 3.72
C LEU A 35 5.83 -11.98 4.17
N ALA A 36 6.06 -10.67 4.23
CA ALA A 36 5.00 -9.68 4.39
C ALA A 36 4.50 -9.20 3.02
N ARG A 37 3.17 -9.05 2.88
CA ARG A 37 2.53 -8.50 1.68
C ARG A 37 2.00 -7.11 1.99
N VAL A 38 2.38 -6.13 1.17
CA VAL A 38 1.95 -4.75 1.31
C VAL A 38 1.22 -4.31 0.06
N LEU A 39 0.10 -3.62 0.24
CA LEU A 39 -0.61 -2.95 -0.85
C LEU A 39 -0.15 -1.50 -0.93
N VAL A 40 0.42 -1.11 -2.07
CA VAL A 40 0.83 0.26 -2.35
C VAL A 40 -0.25 0.94 -3.19
N LEU A 41 -0.92 1.93 -2.61
CA LEU A 41 -1.90 2.76 -3.31
C LEU A 41 -1.25 4.06 -3.76
N TYR A 42 -0.95 4.16 -5.06
CA TYR A 42 -0.40 5.38 -5.65
C TYR A 42 -1.53 6.25 -6.20
N THR A 43 -1.80 7.38 -5.54
CA THR A 43 -2.87 8.31 -5.90
C THR A 43 -2.41 9.48 -6.79
N GLY A 44 -1.12 9.58 -7.07
CA GLY A 44 -0.52 10.65 -7.88
C GLY A 44 0.51 11.49 -7.11
N GLY A 45 0.63 12.76 -7.51
CA GLY A 45 1.68 13.67 -7.03
C GLY A 45 2.98 13.53 -7.82
N THR A 46 3.96 14.39 -7.51
CA THR A 46 5.18 14.55 -8.32
C THR A 46 6.08 13.31 -8.32
N ILE A 47 5.99 12.44 -7.30
CA ILE A 47 6.85 11.26 -7.13
C ILE A 47 6.80 10.29 -8.33
N GLY A 48 5.66 10.19 -9.00
CA GLY A 48 5.49 9.35 -10.20
C GLY A 48 5.23 10.14 -11.48
N MET A 49 5.52 11.45 -11.50
CA MET A 49 5.44 12.26 -12.71
C MET A 49 6.68 12.09 -13.59
N VAL A 50 6.52 12.46 -14.87
CA VAL A 50 7.59 12.43 -15.86
C VAL A 50 7.77 13.83 -16.40
N ASN A 51 9.03 14.22 -16.64
CA ASN A 51 9.30 15.48 -17.33
C ASN A 51 8.98 15.29 -18.82
N LYS A 52 7.96 16.00 -19.30
CA LYS A 52 7.67 16.13 -20.72
C LYS A 52 7.76 17.60 -21.09
N ASN A 53 8.71 17.92 -21.97
CA ASN A 53 8.95 19.26 -22.49
C ASN A 53 9.16 20.33 -21.41
N GLY A 54 9.86 19.99 -20.32
CA GLY A 54 10.18 20.93 -19.24
C GLY A 54 9.10 21.08 -18.18
N ALA A 55 7.97 20.39 -18.30
CA ALA A 55 6.92 20.32 -17.29
C ALA A 55 6.76 18.90 -16.75
N TYR A 56 6.30 18.77 -15.50
CA TYR A 56 5.98 17.46 -14.91
C TYR A 56 4.51 17.13 -15.12
N GLU A 57 4.25 15.95 -15.68
CA GLU A 57 2.90 15.44 -15.89
C GLU A 57 2.73 14.00 -15.35
N PRO A 58 1.52 13.62 -14.93
CA PRO A 58 1.22 12.24 -14.57
C PRO A 58 1.35 11.31 -15.79
N GLU A 59 2.03 10.18 -15.64
CA GLU A 59 2.10 9.15 -16.66
C GLU A 59 1.63 7.80 -16.11
N PRO A 60 0.58 7.18 -16.70
CA PRO A 60 0.08 5.88 -16.27
C PRO A 60 1.18 4.81 -16.27
N HIS A 61 1.16 3.94 -15.26
CA HIS A 61 2.08 2.80 -15.11
C HIS A 61 3.58 3.14 -15.02
N CYS A 62 3.98 4.41 -15.16
CA CYS A 62 5.37 4.83 -15.12
C CYS A 62 6.06 4.47 -13.80
N MET A 63 5.37 4.68 -12.68
CA MET A 63 5.89 4.34 -11.35
C MET A 63 6.20 2.85 -11.24
N VAL A 64 5.28 1.97 -11.65
CA VAL A 64 5.48 0.51 -11.56
C VAL A 64 6.63 0.07 -12.46
N SER A 65 6.70 0.58 -13.69
CA SER A 65 7.80 0.28 -14.61
C SER A 65 9.16 0.72 -14.05
N LYS A 66 9.23 1.91 -13.46
CA LYS A 66 10.45 2.41 -12.79
C LYS A 66 10.82 1.53 -11.60
N LEU A 67 9.88 1.21 -10.72
CA LEU A 67 10.13 0.33 -9.57
C LEU A 67 10.66 -1.04 -9.98
N ARG A 68 10.14 -1.62 -11.08
CA ARG A 68 10.64 -2.90 -11.63
C ARG A 68 12.09 -2.81 -12.13
N SER A 69 12.47 -1.66 -12.70
CA SER A 69 13.81 -1.46 -13.24
C SER A 69 14.89 -1.22 -12.16
N LEU A 70 14.48 -0.88 -10.94
CA LEU A 70 15.38 -0.52 -9.85
C LEU A 70 15.62 -1.71 -8.90
N PRO A 71 16.86 -2.23 -8.78
CA PRO A 71 17.16 -3.40 -7.94
C PRO A 71 16.83 -3.20 -6.45
N ILE A 72 16.84 -1.95 -5.98
CA ILE A 72 16.47 -1.60 -4.60
C ILE A 72 14.97 -1.80 -4.30
N PHE A 73 14.12 -1.85 -5.34
CA PHE A 73 12.68 -2.00 -5.22
C PHE A 73 12.15 -3.30 -5.83
N HIS A 74 12.96 -4.00 -6.64
CA HIS A 74 12.54 -5.24 -7.28
C HIS A 74 13.68 -6.26 -7.39
N ASN A 75 13.54 -7.36 -6.65
CA ASN A 75 14.34 -8.57 -6.82
C ASN A 75 13.63 -9.51 -7.81
N GLU A 76 14.06 -9.46 -9.07
CA GLU A 76 13.47 -10.26 -10.15
C GLU A 76 13.75 -11.77 -9.99
N GLU A 77 14.94 -12.14 -9.48
CA GLU A 77 15.31 -13.54 -9.26
C GLU A 77 14.40 -14.19 -8.22
N PHE A 78 14.09 -13.47 -7.13
CA PHE A 78 13.17 -13.94 -6.11
C PHE A 78 11.78 -14.21 -6.70
N ILE A 79 11.26 -13.31 -7.54
CA ILE A 79 9.95 -13.46 -8.17
C ILE A 79 9.94 -14.68 -9.10
N LYS A 80 10.95 -14.83 -9.96
CA LYS A 80 11.04 -15.95 -10.91
C LYS A 80 11.13 -17.30 -10.22
N LYS A 81 11.80 -17.37 -9.07
CA LYS A 81 11.99 -18.60 -8.30
C LYS A 81 10.75 -19.00 -7.49
N ASN A 82 10.03 -18.03 -6.93
CA ASN A 82 8.99 -18.29 -5.91
C ASN A 82 7.55 -18.11 -6.41
N LEU A 83 7.33 -17.48 -7.56
CA LEU A 83 5.99 -17.23 -8.10
C LEU A 83 5.78 -17.89 -9.48
N PRO A 84 4.58 -18.43 -9.74
CA PRO A 84 4.22 -18.94 -11.06
C PRO A 84 4.21 -17.80 -12.10
N CYS A 85 4.49 -18.13 -13.36
CA CYS A 85 4.61 -17.16 -14.47
C CYS A 85 3.45 -16.13 -14.51
N ALA A 86 2.21 -16.59 -14.30
CA ALA A 86 1.02 -15.74 -14.30
C ALA A 86 1.00 -14.65 -13.21
N GLU A 87 1.75 -14.82 -12.12
CA GLU A 87 1.77 -13.87 -10.99
C GLU A 87 3.01 -12.97 -10.96
N GLN A 88 4.04 -13.26 -11.76
CA GLN A 88 5.32 -12.55 -11.73
C GLN A 88 5.17 -11.05 -12.02
N GLN A 89 4.25 -10.68 -12.92
CA GLN A 89 3.96 -9.27 -13.27
C GLN A 89 3.05 -8.55 -12.27
N ARG A 90 2.46 -9.27 -11.31
CA ARG A 90 1.51 -8.72 -10.34
C ARG A 90 2.20 -8.21 -9.08
N PHE A 91 3.33 -8.79 -8.72
CA PHE A 91 4.06 -8.45 -7.49
C PHE A 91 5.40 -7.75 -7.77
N LEU A 92 5.81 -6.95 -6.79
CA LEU A 92 7.18 -6.49 -6.61
C LEU A 92 7.72 -7.19 -5.35
N ALA A 93 8.97 -7.60 -5.35
CA ALA A 93 9.65 -8.12 -4.17
C ALA A 93 10.79 -7.17 -3.81
N LEU A 94 10.81 -6.65 -2.59
CA LEU A 94 11.96 -5.89 -2.09
C LEU A 94 13.14 -6.84 -1.86
N PRO A 95 14.38 -6.43 -2.17
CA PRO A 95 15.56 -7.20 -1.82
C PRO A 95 15.72 -7.29 -0.30
N ARG A 96 16.39 -8.35 0.17
CA ARG A 96 16.74 -8.47 1.59
C ARG A 96 17.71 -7.35 1.93
N LEU A 97 17.34 -6.51 2.90
CA LEU A 97 18.25 -5.51 3.43
C LEU A 97 19.36 -6.23 4.18
N GLN A 98 20.58 -6.18 3.65
CA GLN A 98 21.76 -6.58 4.42
C GLN A 98 21.98 -5.47 5.45
N MET A 99 21.74 -5.78 6.72
CA MET A 99 22.20 -4.92 7.80
C MET A 99 23.72 -4.87 7.68
N ALA A 100 24.28 -3.70 7.37
CA ALA A 100 25.72 -3.52 7.33
C ALA A 100 26.28 -3.91 8.70
N GLY A 101 27.05 -5.00 8.73
CA GLY A 101 27.81 -5.41 9.91
C GLY A 101 28.84 -4.32 10.19
N ASN A 102 28.77 -3.76 11.39
CA ASN A 102 29.73 -2.79 11.92
C ASN A 102 30.82 -3.52 12.69
#